data_AF-A0A3C0AEF6-F1
#
_entry.id   AF-A0A3C0AEF6-F1
#
_cell.length_a   1.000
_cell.length_b   1.000
_cell.length_c   1.000
_cell.angle_alpha   90.00
_cell.angle_beta   90.00
_cell.angle_gamma   90.00
#
_symmetry.space_group_name_H-M   'P 1'
#
loop_
_entity.id
_entity.type
_entity.pdbx_description
1 polymer ?
#
loop_
_entity_poly.entity_id
_entity_poly.type
_entity_poly.pdbx_seq_one_letter_code
_entity_poly.pdbx_strand_id
1 'polypeptide(L)'
;LQQALEDPSKSVRCIAAEALGKYGDQQDVENAVDTLVSLSNLNQDGVYVAMLALNGLDKLGSQKVAWVQDQIARLPLKNDQLDRRLQSYVGRLVERLQEQQDQAAEK
;
A
#
# COMPACT_ATOMS: atom_id res chain seq x y z
N LEU A 1 -3.19 18.51 -2.42
CA LEU A 1 -3.58 17.12 -2.05
C LEU A 1 -3.15 16.73 -0.64
N GLN A 2 -2.13 17.36 -0.04
CA GLN A 2 -1.64 17.01 1.31
C GLN A 2 -2.73 16.94 2.38
N GLN A 3 -3.65 17.91 2.42
CA GLN A 3 -4.78 17.91 3.37
C GLN A 3 -5.68 16.68 3.24
N ALA A 4 -5.80 16.09 2.05
CA ALA A 4 -6.65 14.92 1.81
C ALA A 4 -6.06 13.61 2.36
N LEU A 5 -4.80 13.61 2.84
CA LEU A 5 -4.23 12.50 3.59
C LEU A 5 -4.92 12.29 4.96
N GLU A 6 -5.63 13.30 5.45
CA GLU A 6 -6.37 13.25 6.72
C GLU A 6 -7.89 13.10 6.53
N ASP A 7 -8.37 12.98 5.29
CA ASP A 7 -9.79 12.93 4.95
C ASP A 7 -10.54 11.86 5.77
N PRO A 8 -11.78 12.09 6.26
CA PRO A 8 -12.52 11.06 7.00
C PRO A 8 -12.67 9.73 6.26
N SER A 9 -12.67 9.75 4.93
CA SER A 9 -12.73 8.56 4.08
C SER A 9 -11.33 7.99 3.81
N LYS A 10 -11.10 6.76 4.27
CA LYS A 10 -9.84 6.02 4.02
C LYS A 10 -9.57 5.85 2.52
N SER A 11 -10.60 5.68 1.69
CA SER A 11 -10.39 5.57 0.24
C SER A 11 -9.89 6.88 -0.37
N VAL A 12 -10.35 8.04 0.14
CA VAL A 12 -9.85 9.35 -0.30
C VAL A 12 -8.37 9.49 0.06
N ARG A 13 -7.99 9.09 1.28
CA ARG A 13 -6.57 9.07 1.70
C ARG A 13 -5.71 8.24 0.76
N CYS A 14 -6.14 7.02 0.39
CA CYS A 14 -5.39 6.17 -0.53
C CYS A 14 -5.19 6.83 -1.90
N ILE A 15 -6.22 7.46 -2.47
CA ILE A 15 -6.12 8.13 -3.78
C ILE A 15 -5.25 9.38 -3.71
N ALA A 16 -5.38 10.17 -2.63
CA ALA A 16 -4.54 11.34 -2.40
C ALA A 16 -3.07 10.93 -2.26
N ALA A 17 -2.79 9.88 -1.48
CA ALA A 17 -1.45 9.34 -1.29
C ALA A 17 -0.87 8.77 -2.60
N GLU A 18 -1.64 8.01 -3.40
CA GLU A 18 -1.16 7.53 -4.70
C GLU A 18 -0.75 8.71 -5.62
N ALA A 19 -1.57 9.76 -5.69
CA ALA A 19 -1.30 10.92 -6.53
C ALA A 19 -0.08 11.72 -6.03
N LEU A 20 0.01 11.98 -4.73
CA LEU A 20 1.17 12.65 -4.11
C LEU A 20 2.45 11.84 -4.27
N GLY A 21 2.40 10.53 -4.02
CA GLY A 21 3.57 9.66 -4.19
C GLY A 21 4.04 9.54 -5.64
N LYS A 22 3.15 9.72 -6.62
CA LYS A 22 3.53 9.72 -8.04
C LYS A 22 4.12 11.03 -8.52
N TYR A 23 3.49 12.14 -8.15
CA TYR A 23 3.70 13.44 -8.80
C TYR A 23 4.20 14.56 -7.87
N GLY A 24 4.22 14.32 -6.56
CA GLY A 24 4.71 15.25 -5.57
C GLY A 24 6.23 15.24 -5.40
N ASP A 25 6.71 16.06 -4.48
CA ASP A 25 8.11 16.11 -4.09
C ASP A 25 8.49 14.95 -3.14
N GLN A 26 9.73 14.96 -2.66
CA GLN A 26 10.24 13.91 -1.77
C GLN A 26 9.42 13.79 -0.47
N GLN A 27 8.99 14.92 0.11
CA GLN A 27 8.19 14.92 1.33
C GLN A 27 6.79 14.35 1.07
N ASP A 28 6.20 14.69 -0.08
CA ASP A 28 4.93 14.13 -0.53
C ASP A 28 5.04 12.62 -0.74
N VAL A 29 6.16 12.12 -1.28
CA VAL A 29 6.42 10.68 -1.45
C VAL A 29 6.48 9.97 -0.11
N GLU A 30 7.23 10.50 0.86
CA GLU A 30 7.34 9.92 2.20
C GLU A 30 5.97 9.84 2.89
N ASN A 31 5.25 10.97 2.93
CA ASN A 31 3.91 11.05 3.51
C ASN A 31 2.91 10.10 2.82
N ALA A 32 3.01 9.98 1.50
CA ALA A 32 2.18 9.07 0.72
C ALA A 32 2.45 7.61 1.08
N VAL A 33 3.72 7.20 1.14
CA VAL A 33 4.11 5.83 1.48
C VAL A 33 3.66 5.48 2.89
N ASP A 34 3.91 6.36 3.88
CA ASP A 34 3.44 6.16 5.25
C ASP A 34 1.92 6.00 5.33
N THR A 35 1.18 6.88 4.64
CA THR A 35 -0.29 6.82 4.60
C THR A 35 -0.76 5.49 4.03
N LEU A 36 -0.21 5.05 2.90
CA LEU A 36 -0.62 3.80 2.26
C LEU A 36 -0.25 2.58 3.12
N VAL A 37 0.94 2.54 3.73
CA VAL A 37 1.31 1.44 4.65
C VAL A 37 0.36 1.38 5.84
N SER A 38 0.02 2.53 6.43
CA SER A 38 -0.90 2.61 7.58
C SER A 38 -2.30 2.05 7.30
N LEU A 39 -2.72 2.04 6.03
CA LEU A 39 -4.03 1.58 5.57
C LEU A 39 -4.00 0.18 4.94
N SER A 40 -2.84 -0.48 4.92
CA SER A 40 -2.64 -1.76 4.22
C SER A 40 -3.02 -2.99 5.05
N ASN A 41 -3.45 -2.82 6.29
CA ASN A 41 -3.82 -3.94 7.16
C ASN A 41 -5.30 -4.33 6.97
N LEU A 42 -5.57 -5.46 6.30
CA LEU A 42 -6.95 -5.90 6.05
C LEU A 42 -7.76 -6.22 7.31
N ASN A 43 -7.11 -6.57 8.42
CA ASN A 43 -7.80 -6.88 9.68
C ASN A 43 -8.21 -5.61 10.43
N GLN A 44 -7.54 -4.49 10.18
CA GLN A 44 -7.80 -3.21 10.82
C GLN A 44 -8.65 -2.28 9.95
N ASP A 45 -8.31 -2.15 8.67
CA ASP A 45 -8.91 -1.17 7.76
C ASP A 45 -9.93 -1.77 6.81
N GLY A 46 -10.04 -3.10 6.79
CA GLY A 46 -10.90 -3.85 5.90
C GLY A 46 -10.22 -4.15 4.56
N VAL A 47 -10.59 -5.28 3.96
CA VAL A 47 -9.91 -5.82 2.77
C VAL A 47 -9.89 -4.86 1.57
N TYR A 48 -10.97 -4.10 1.35
CA TYR A 48 -11.03 -3.16 0.22
C TYR A 48 -10.09 -1.97 0.38
N VAL A 49 -9.96 -1.43 1.59
CA VAL A 49 -9.03 -0.34 1.89
C VAL A 49 -7.59 -0.84 1.77
N ALA A 50 -7.30 -2.00 2.35
CA ALA A 50 -5.98 -2.62 2.26
C ALA A 50 -5.56 -2.91 0.81
N MET A 51 -6.47 -3.47 0.00
CA MET A 51 -6.22 -3.68 -1.43
C MET A 51 -5.95 -2.37 -2.17
N LEU A 52 -6.73 -1.31 -1.89
CA LEU A 52 -6.54 -0.02 -2.52
C LEU A 52 -5.19 0.60 -2.14
N ALA A 53 -4.80 0.50 -0.87
CA ALA A 53 -3.53 1.00 -0.36
C ALA A 53 -2.33 0.26 -0.97
N LEU A 54 -2.37 -1.08 -1.01
CA LEU A 54 -1.32 -1.91 -1.61
C LEU A 54 -1.20 -1.68 -3.12
N ASN A 55 -2.31 -1.48 -3.83
CA ASN A 55 -2.27 -1.06 -5.23
C ASN A 55 -1.62 0.33 -5.40
N GLY A 56 -1.87 1.24 -4.46
CA GLY A 56 -1.20 2.55 -4.44
C GLY A 56 0.31 2.39 -4.33
N LEU A 57 0.79 1.61 -3.35
CA LEU A 57 2.21 1.34 -3.13
C LEU A 57 2.87 0.74 -4.38
N ASP A 58 2.23 -0.27 -4.97
CA ASP A 58 2.73 -0.90 -6.20
C ASP A 58 2.93 0.11 -7.35
N LYS A 59 1.97 1.01 -7.53
CA LYS A 59 2.07 2.03 -8.59
C LYS A 59 3.10 3.12 -8.31
N LEU A 60 3.60 3.26 -7.08
CA LEU A 60 4.73 4.15 -6.77
C LEU A 60 6.05 3.57 -7.26
N GLY A 61 6.11 2.25 -7.46
CA GLY A 61 7.29 1.52 -7.90
C GLY A 61 8.27 1.23 -6.77
N SER A 62 9.14 0.24 -7.01
CA SER A 62 9.99 -0.36 -5.98
C SER A 62 10.90 0.65 -5.27
N GLN A 63 11.53 1.56 -6.01
CA GLN A 63 12.45 2.56 -5.46
C GLN A 63 11.82 3.42 -4.35
N LYS A 64 10.56 3.87 -4.52
CA LYS A 64 9.88 4.74 -3.54
C LYS A 64 9.40 3.97 -2.31
N VAL A 65 9.22 2.66 -2.43
CA VAL A 65 8.64 1.78 -1.41
C VAL A 65 9.69 0.92 -0.72
N ALA A 66 10.95 0.97 -1.15
CA ALA A 66 12.03 0.09 -0.67
C ALA A 66 12.21 0.13 0.87
N TRP A 67 12.06 1.30 1.48
CA TRP A 67 12.30 1.49 2.91
C TRP A 67 11.18 0.94 3.82
N VAL A 68 10.02 0.59 3.26
CA VAL A 68 8.88 0.00 4.02
C VAL A 68 8.66 -1.49 3.72
N GLN A 69 9.58 -2.16 3.03
CA GLN A 69 9.40 -3.56 2.63
C GLN A 69 9.18 -4.52 3.80
N ASP A 70 9.93 -4.33 4.89
CA ASP A 70 9.74 -5.12 6.11
C ASP A 70 8.36 -4.93 6.74
N GLN A 71 7.76 -3.74 6.61
CA GLN A 71 6.41 -3.48 7.10
C GLN A 71 5.37 -4.20 6.24
N ILE A 72 5.52 -4.14 4.91
CA ILE A 72 4.67 -4.83 3.95
C ILE A 72 4.72 -6.36 4.17
N ALA A 73 5.91 -6.92 4.38
CA ALA A 73 6.11 -8.35 4.61
C ALA A 73 5.44 -8.87 5.89
N ARG A 74 5.18 -7.99 6.87
CA ARG A 74 4.54 -8.34 8.15
C ARG A 74 3.02 -8.18 8.15
N LEU A 75 2.43 -7.70 7.05
CA LEU A 75 0.98 -7.55 6.95
C LEU A 75 0.28 -8.91 7.08
N PRO A 76 -0.90 -8.97 7.72
CA PRO A 76 -1.72 -10.16 7.62
C PRO A 76 -2.06 -10.38 6.14
N LEU A 77 -1.86 -11.61 5.63
CA LEU A 77 -2.08 -11.91 4.22
C LEU A 77 -3.48 -12.47 3.93
N LYS A 78 -4.16 -12.91 4.99
CA LYS A 78 -5.44 -13.62 4.95
C LYS A 78 -6.30 -13.25 6.16
N ASN A 79 -7.61 -13.26 5.97
CA ASN A 79 -8.61 -13.17 7.03
C ASN A 79 -9.72 -14.21 6.79
N ASP A 80 -9.85 -15.17 7.69
CA ASP A 80 -10.78 -16.30 7.55
C ASP A 80 -12.27 -15.91 7.67
N GLN A 81 -12.56 -14.69 8.13
CA GLN A 81 -13.92 -14.15 8.19
C GLN A 81 -14.42 -13.64 6.83
N LEU A 82 -13.52 -13.48 5.85
CA LEU A 82 -13.87 -13.03 4.51
C LEU A 82 -14.28 -14.19 3.60
N ASP A 83 -15.03 -13.89 2.55
CA ASP A 83 -15.28 -14.84 1.46
C ASP A 83 -13.97 -15.37 0.87
N ARG A 84 -13.94 -16.66 0.50
CA ARG A 84 -12.75 -17.35 -0.05
C ARG A 84 -12.10 -16.59 -1.21
N ARG A 85 -12.89 -15.90 -2.03
CA ARG A 85 -12.38 -15.09 -3.15
C ARG A 85 -11.52 -13.94 -2.65
N LEU A 86 -11.98 -13.24 -1.60
CA LEU A 86 -11.32 -12.06 -1.06
C LEU A 86 -10.02 -12.38 -0.30
N GLN A 87 -9.96 -13.57 0.32
CA GLN A 87 -8.82 -14.04 1.11
C GLN A 87 -7.48 -14.07 0.37
N SER A 88 -7.50 -14.17 -0.97
CA SER A 88 -6.28 -14.27 -1.78
C SER A 88 -5.71 -12.93 -2.25
N TYR A 89 -6.48 -11.84 -2.22
CA TYR A 89 -6.08 -10.61 -2.90
C TYR A 89 -4.92 -9.89 -2.22
N VAL A 90 -4.95 -9.77 -0.89
CA VAL A 90 -3.89 -9.09 -0.15
C VAL A 90 -2.57 -9.85 -0.26
N GLY A 91 -2.59 -11.17 -0.04
CA GLY A 91 -1.40 -12.01 -0.21
C GLY A 91 -0.75 -11.85 -1.59
N ARG A 92 -1.53 -11.91 -2.68
CA ARG A 92 -1.01 -11.74 -4.04
C ARG A 92 -0.41 -10.35 -4.30
N LEU A 93 -0.97 -9.29 -3.69
CA LEU A 93 -0.43 -7.95 -3.82
C LEU A 93 0.90 -7.79 -3.07
N VAL A 94 1.00 -8.36 -1.87
CA VAL A 94 2.24 -8.38 -1.09
C VAL A 94 3.33 -9.17 -1.82
N GLU A 95 3.01 -10.36 -2.33
CA GLU A 95 3.93 -11.19 -3.12
C GLU A 95 4.48 -10.41 -4.33
N ARG A 96 3.58 -9.77 -5.10
CA ARG A 96 3.98 -8.96 -6.26
C ARG A 96 4.87 -7.76 -5.90
N LEU A 97 4.61 -7.11 -4.76
CA LEU A 97 5.44 -6.01 -4.27
C LEU A 97 6.85 -6.50 -3.90
N GLN A 98 6.96 -7.68 -3.30
CA GLN A 98 8.23 -8.30 -2.95
C GLN A 98 9.03 -8.69 -4.21
N GLU A 99 8.37 -9.35 -5.18
CA GLU A 99 9.00 -9.71 -6.46
C GLU A 99 9.59 -8.49 -7.19
N GLN A 100 8.90 -7.34 -7.17
CA GLN A 100 9.40 -6.11 -7.79
C GLN A 100 10.63 -5.53 -7.09
N GLN A 101 10.78 -5.75 -5.79
CA GLN A 101 11.97 -5.32 -5.05
C GLN A 101 13.15 -6.22 -5.32
N ASP A 102 12.94 -7.53 -5.33
CA ASP A 102 13.98 -8.51 -5.64
C ASP A 102 14.55 -8.23 -7.04
N GLN A 103 13.67 -8.02 -8.03
CA GLN A 103 14.07 -7.63 -9.40
C GLN A 103 14.77 -6.27 -9.49
N ALA A 104 14.52 -5.37 -8.54
CA ALA A 104 15.19 -4.07 -8.49
C ALA A 104 16.56 -4.14 -7.80
N ALA A 105 16.75 -5.08 -6.87
CA ALA A 105 18.03 -5.33 -6.21
C ALA A 105 19.05 -6.07 -7.10
N GLU A 106 18.57 -6.81 -8.12
CA GLU A 106 19.40 -7.54 -9.09
C GLU A 106 19.95 -6.67 -10.24
N LYS A 107 19.51 -5.41 -10.37
CA LYS A 107 19.91 -4.48 -11.44
C LYS A 107 20.94 -3.46 -10.97
#